data_AF-A0A7Y2E1H7-F1
#
_entry.id   AF-A0A7Y2E1H7-F1
#
_cell.length_a   1.000
_cell.length_b   1.000
_cell.length_c   1.000
_cell.angle_alpha   90.00
_cell.angle_beta   90.00
_cell.angle_gamma   90.00
#
_symmetry.space_group_name_H-M   'P 1'
#
loop_
_entity.id
_entity.type
_entity.pdbx_description
1 polymer ?
#
loop_
_entity_poly.entity_id
_entity_poly.type
_entity_poly.pdbx_seq_one_letter_code
_entity_poly.pdbx_strand_id
1 'polypeptide(L)'
;LRPQDRFNVLLFAAASAQFSPRSIEANKENLAMAFDFIDRQEGQGSTLLLPALKRALDMPHDDNYSRTVVIATDGYVTVEKESFDLIRENLGEANFFPFGIGPSVNRYIIEGMARAGGGAPLIITNQLEANAQALKFRKYIESPVLTNIKIDYDGFDVYDVEPKSYPDIFSERPLIVFGKYRGDAKGKVMISGLSGDKKFSRTMNVKEFASTDNNEALSYLWARNKIMTLSDYNSVARNEELKNEITRLGLKYNLLTEFTSFVGVDERNRMKEVVKTSSGAVPEPHEWMLMALVAATVLYFAVRRA
;
A
#
# COMPACT_ATOMS: atom_id res chain seq x y z
N LEU A 1 20.32 -7.50 -4.81
CA LEU A 1 20.95 -6.18 -4.94
C LEU A 1 21.99 -6.25 -6.03
N ARG A 2 22.11 -5.19 -6.83
CA ARG A 2 23.20 -4.98 -7.80
C ARG A 2 24.35 -4.27 -7.07
N PRO A 3 25.60 -4.35 -7.56
CA PRO A 3 26.75 -3.73 -6.89
C PRO A 3 26.63 -2.21 -6.66
N GLN A 4 25.89 -1.50 -7.52
CA GLN A 4 25.64 -0.06 -7.41
C GLN A 4 24.53 0.31 -6.40
N ASP A 5 23.76 -0.67 -5.93
CA ASP A 5 22.71 -0.44 -4.94
C ASP A 5 23.36 -0.24 -3.56
N ARG A 6 22.67 0.48 -2.69
CA ARG A 6 23.06 0.63 -1.28
C ARG A 6 22.03 -0.06 -0.40
N PHE A 7 22.48 -0.58 0.74
CA PHE A 7 21.63 -1.27 1.68
C PHE A 7 22.06 -1.02 3.12
N ASN A 8 21.13 -1.31 4.03
CA ASN A 8 21.39 -1.37 5.45
C ASN A 8 20.50 -2.45 6.06
N VAL A 9 20.84 -2.90 7.26
CA VAL A 9 20.03 -3.86 8.02
C VAL A 9 19.71 -3.26 9.37
N LEU A 10 18.42 -3.19 9.67
CA LEU A 10 17.90 -2.83 10.97
C LEU A 10 17.13 -4.02 11.52
N LEU A 11 17.55 -4.49 12.69
CA LEU A 11 16.87 -5.53 13.43
C LEU A 11 16.02 -4.88 14.50
N PHE A 12 14.78 -5.31 14.62
CA PHE A 12 13.82 -4.75 15.55
C PHE A 12 13.25 -5.83 16.46
N ALA A 13 13.65 -5.74 17.73
CA ALA A 13 13.09 -6.46 18.86
C ALA A 13 13.06 -5.48 20.05
N ALA A 14 13.09 -5.97 21.30
CA ALA A 14 13.13 -5.08 22.47
C ALA A 14 14.33 -4.13 22.46
N ALA A 15 15.45 -4.55 21.85
CA ALA A 15 16.55 -3.68 21.46
C ALA A 15 16.64 -3.62 19.93
N SER A 16 16.62 -2.41 19.36
CA SER A 16 16.89 -2.24 17.92
C SER A 16 18.40 -2.26 17.67
N ALA A 17 18.88 -3.18 16.84
CA ALA A 17 20.28 -3.23 16.41
C ALA A 17 20.40 -2.78 14.96
N GLN A 18 21.41 -1.96 14.66
CA GLN A 18 21.62 -1.37 13.35
C GLN A 18 23.00 -1.77 12.85
N PHE A 19 23.06 -2.29 11.62
CA PHE A 19 24.30 -2.77 11.02
C PHE A 19 25.30 -1.64 10.73
N SER A 20 24.82 -0.54 10.15
CA SER A 20 25.64 0.63 9.82
C SER A 20 24.88 1.93 10.09
N PRO A 21 25.52 3.05 10.48
CA PRO A 21 24.87 4.36 10.66
C PRO A 21 24.16 4.90 9.40
N ARG A 22 24.62 4.49 8.21
CA ARG A 22 24.05 4.85 6.90
C ARG A 22 24.09 3.67 5.95
N SER A 23 23.27 3.69 4.90
CA SER A 23 23.31 2.66 3.85
C SER A 23 24.68 2.60 3.17
N ILE A 24 25.22 1.40 2.99
CA ILE A 24 26.52 1.12 2.39
C ILE A 24 26.37 0.34 1.08
N GLU A 25 27.42 0.32 0.26
CA GLU A 25 27.40 -0.38 -1.03
C GLU A 25 27.17 -1.89 -0.89
N ALA A 26 26.39 -2.47 -1.79
CA ALA A 26 26.10 -3.90 -1.85
C ALA A 26 27.24 -4.72 -2.50
N ASN A 27 28.49 -4.49 -2.08
CA ASN A 27 29.64 -5.31 -2.47
C ASN A 27 29.70 -6.62 -1.66
N LYS A 28 30.57 -7.56 -2.07
CA LYS A 28 30.61 -8.92 -1.50
C LYS A 28 30.99 -8.89 -0.02
N GLU A 29 31.94 -8.04 0.33
CA GLU A 29 32.48 -7.88 1.68
C GLU A 29 31.41 -7.35 2.64
N ASN A 30 30.70 -6.29 2.25
CA ASN A 30 29.61 -5.71 3.03
C ASN A 30 28.44 -6.66 3.19
N LEU A 31 28.09 -7.41 2.13
CA LEU A 31 27.03 -8.42 2.19
C LEU A 31 27.40 -9.56 3.16
N ALA A 32 28.64 -10.05 3.13
CA ALA A 32 29.10 -11.07 4.07
C ALA A 32 29.03 -10.57 5.53
N MET A 33 29.49 -9.34 5.79
CA MET A 33 29.37 -8.73 7.12
C MET A 33 27.92 -8.54 7.58
N ALA A 34 27.00 -8.24 6.66
CA ALA A 34 25.59 -8.11 6.98
C ALA A 34 24.93 -9.47 7.29
N PHE A 35 25.29 -10.53 6.57
CA PHE A 35 24.85 -11.89 6.90
C PHE A 35 25.36 -12.31 8.28
N ASP A 36 26.65 -12.11 8.56
CA ASP A 36 27.22 -12.37 9.89
C ASP A 36 26.50 -11.58 10.99
N PHE A 37 26.11 -10.32 10.70
CA PHE A 37 25.35 -9.49 11.64
C PHE A 37 23.95 -10.03 11.92
N ILE A 38 23.27 -10.58 10.91
CA ILE A 38 21.96 -11.22 11.05
C ILE A 38 22.08 -12.56 11.80
N ASP A 39 23.05 -13.40 11.43
CA ASP A 39 23.20 -14.76 11.96
C ASP A 39 23.61 -14.79 13.44
N ARG A 40 24.25 -13.73 13.94
CA ARG A 40 24.65 -13.60 15.35
C ARG A 40 23.50 -13.23 16.28
N GLN A 41 22.31 -13.00 15.76
CA GLN A 41 21.22 -12.42 16.54
C GLN A 41 20.27 -13.48 17.04
N GLU A 42 20.03 -13.42 18.35
CA GLU A 42 19.02 -14.22 19.02
C GLU A 42 17.80 -13.33 19.24
N GLY A 43 16.65 -13.70 18.66
CA GLY A 43 15.41 -12.96 18.86
C GLY A 43 14.96 -13.02 20.32
N GLN A 44 15.02 -11.89 21.03
CA GLN A 44 14.54 -11.79 22.42
C GLN A 44 13.70 -10.52 22.63
N GLY A 45 12.61 -10.67 23.39
CA GLY A 45 11.74 -9.56 23.79
C GLY A 45 10.59 -9.25 22.83
N SER A 46 9.97 -8.09 23.00
CA SER A 46 8.81 -7.64 22.22
C SER A 46 9.18 -7.07 20.86
N THR A 47 8.31 -7.21 19.87
CA THR A 47 8.51 -6.68 18.52
C THR A 47 7.97 -5.26 18.40
N LEU A 48 8.86 -4.26 18.50
CA LEU A 48 8.52 -2.84 18.48
C LEU A 48 8.69 -2.24 17.07
N LEU A 49 7.62 -2.21 16.28
CA LEU A 49 7.66 -1.74 14.90
C LEU A 49 7.80 -0.22 14.77
N LEU A 50 6.98 0.54 15.50
CA LEU A 50 6.95 2.01 15.34
C LEU A 50 8.34 2.65 15.59
N PRO A 51 9.09 2.32 16.66
CA PRO A 51 10.44 2.82 16.84
C PRO A 51 11.40 2.41 15.71
N ALA A 52 11.25 1.19 15.18
CA ALA A 52 12.06 0.70 14.08
C ALA A 52 11.79 1.45 12.77
N LEU A 53 10.52 1.73 12.47
CA LEU A 53 10.14 2.53 11.30
C LEU A 53 10.68 3.96 11.40
N LYS A 54 10.56 4.61 12.57
CA LYS A 54 11.12 5.94 12.80
C LYS A 54 12.63 5.93 12.58
N ARG A 55 13.32 4.99 13.24
CA ARG A 55 14.77 4.85 13.10
C ARG A 55 15.20 4.54 11.67
N ALA A 56 14.43 3.72 10.95
CA ALA A 56 14.66 3.46 9.55
C ALA A 56 14.56 4.77 8.78
N LEU A 57 13.45 5.50 8.86
CA LEU A 57 13.22 6.76 8.14
C LEU A 57 14.25 7.85 8.46
N ASP A 58 14.66 7.97 9.72
CA ASP A 58 15.68 8.92 10.19
C ASP A 58 17.08 8.63 9.64
N MET A 59 17.34 7.42 9.11
CA MET A 59 18.64 7.14 8.49
C MET A 59 18.86 8.05 7.28
N PRO A 60 20.07 8.64 7.13
CA PRO A 60 20.40 9.42 5.95
C PRO A 60 20.19 8.61 4.68
N HIS A 61 19.49 9.20 3.71
CA HIS A 61 19.31 8.62 2.40
C HIS A 61 19.85 9.56 1.33
N ASP A 62 20.05 9.01 0.13
CA ASP A 62 20.59 9.72 -1.03
C ASP A 62 19.45 9.87 -2.02
N ASP A 63 19.05 11.11 -2.31
CA ASP A 63 17.89 11.44 -3.15
C ASP A 63 18.00 10.92 -4.59
N ASN A 64 19.20 10.50 -5.02
CA ASN A 64 19.41 9.85 -6.31
C ASN A 64 18.96 8.38 -6.32
N TYR A 65 18.57 7.81 -5.17
CA TYR A 65 18.11 6.44 -5.04
C TYR A 65 16.65 6.39 -4.64
N SER A 66 15.87 5.54 -5.34
CA SER A 66 14.56 5.12 -4.85
C SER A 66 14.72 4.30 -3.58
N ARG A 67 14.33 4.89 -2.45
CA ARG A 67 14.46 4.27 -1.14
C ARG A 67 13.38 3.21 -0.96
N THR A 68 13.79 2.02 -0.53
CA THR A 68 12.87 0.91 -0.24
C THR A 68 13.11 0.39 1.18
N VAL A 69 12.06 0.36 1.99
CA VAL A 69 12.03 -0.21 3.34
C VAL A 69 11.25 -1.52 3.28
N VAL A 70 11.97 -2.63 3.49
CA VAL A 70 11.38 -3.96 3.59
C VAL A 70 11.21 -4.28 5.07
N ILE A 71 9.97 -4.58 5.47
CA ILE A 71 9.63 -4.88 6.86
C ILE A 71 9.35 -6.38 6.93
N ALA A 72 10.20 -7.19 7.54
CA ALA A 72 9.97 -8.63 7.66
C ALA A 72 9.70 -9.01 9.11
N THR A 73 8.61 -9.76 9.35
CA THR A 73 8.25 -10.28 10.67
C THR A 73 7.63 -11.67 10.53
N ASP A 74 7.95 -12.55 11.47
CA ASP A 74 7.42 -13.91 11.57
C ASP A 74 6.31 -14.08 12.62
N GLY A 75 6.14 -13.07 13.48
CA GLY A 75 5.30 -13.14 14.66
C GLY A 75 4.30 -12.00 14.81
N TYR A 76 3.67 -11.97 15.98
CA TYR A 76 2.74 -10.92 16.37
C TYR A 76 3.51 -9.63 16.65
N VAL A 77 3.29 -8.64 15.80
CA VAL A 77 3.81 -7.29 15.99
C VAL A 77 2.70 -6.44 16.61
N THR A 78 3.01 -5.76 17.70
CA THR A 78 2.12 -4.68 18.15
C THR A 78 2.30 -3.53 17.18
N VAL A 79 1.28 -3.29 16.37
CA VAL A 79 1.24 -2.17 15.44
C VAL A 79 0.28 -1.17 16.01
N GLU A 80 0.76 0.05 16.24
CA GLU A 80 -0.08 1.18 16.61
C GLU A 80 -0.55 1.94 15.37
N LYS A 81 -1.61 2.74 15.51
CA LYS A 81 -2.16 3.61 14.46
C LYS A 81 -1.07 4.48 13.82
N GLU A 82 -0.15 4.95 14.66
CA GLU A 82 0.98 5.79 14.32
C GLU A 82 1.93 5.12 13.31
N SER A 83 1.98 3.79 13.26
CA SER A 83 2.78 3.07 12.25
C SER A 83 2.18 3.27 10.85
N PHE A 84 0.86 3.26 10.72
CA PHE A 84 0.20 3.55 9.44
C PHE A 84 0.32 5.01 9.06
N ASP A 85 0.18 5.92 10.02
CA ASP A 85 0.39 7.36 9.77
C ASP A 85 1.80 7.59 9.23
N LEU A 86 2.81 7.03 9.89
CA LEU A 86 4.20 7.16 9.49
C LEU A 86 4.47 6.62 8.07
N ILE A 87 3.90 5.46 7.72
CA ILE A 87 4.02 4.91 6.36
C ILE A 87 3.36 5.85 5.35
N ARG A 88 2.11 6.27 5.58
CA ARG A 88 1.32 7.06 4.62
C ARG A 88 1.83 8.49 4.43
N GLU A 89 2.44 9.06 5.45
CA GLU A 89 3.01 10.42 5.40
C GLU A 89 4.39 10.44 4.71
N ASN A 90 5.06 9.29 4.61
CA ASN A 90 6.41 9.18 4.06
C ASN A 90 6.48 8.38 2.74
N LEU A 91 5.37 8.19 2.01
CA LEU A 91 5.41 7.47 0.72
C LEU A 91 6.24 8.20 -0.33
N GLY A 92 6.36 9.53 -0.22
CA GLY A 92 7.26 10.32 -1.08
C GLY A 92 8.75 10.17 -0.75
N GLU A 93 9.08 9.66 0.45
CA GLU A 93 10.45 9.53 0.96
C GLU A 93 10.94 8.07 0.89
N ALA A 94 10.02 7.10 0.98
CA ALA A 94 10.35 5.69 0.94
C ALA A 94 9.17 4.83 0.46
N ASN A 95 9.52 3.73 -0.20
CA ASN A 95 8.59 2.67 -0.53
C ASN A 95 8.58 1.61 0.57
N PHE A 96 7.40 1.23 1.07
CA PHE A 96 7.27 0.27 2.15
C PHE A 96 6.71 -1.07 1.64
N PHE A 97 7.38 -2.16 1.97
CA PHE A 97 6.93 -3.51 1.61
C PHE A 97 6.98 -4.43 2.83
N PRO A 98 5.83 -4.76 3.43
CA PRO A 98 5.76 -5.67 4.54
C PRO A 98 5.72 -7.13 4.09
N PHE A 99 6.49 -7.95 4.79
CA PHE A 99 6.64 -9.38 4.66
C PHE A 99 6.16 -10.06 5.94
N GLY A 100 5.14 -10.90 5.80
CA GLY A 100 4.76 -11.83 6.84
C GLY A 100 5.37 -13.21 6.58
N ILE A 101 6.13 -13.74 7.53
CA ILE A 101 6.82 -15.02 7.40
C ILE A 101 6.19 -16.03 8.36
N GLY A 102 5.99 -17.27 7.89
CA GLY A 102 5.41 -18.34 8.68
C GLY A 102 3.88 -18.33 8.76
N PRO A 103 3.30 -19.41 9.31
CA PRO A 103 1.85 -19.62 9.34
C PRO A 103 1.12 -18.76 10.37
N SER A 104 1.83 -18.27 11.39
CA SER A 104 1.25 -17.58 12.55
C SER A 104 1.32 -16.05 12.46
N VAL A 105 1.77 -15.51 11.31
CA VAL A 105 1.88 -14.06 11.15
C VAL A 105 0.50 -13.40 11.17
N ASN A 106 0.41 -12.23 11.80
CA ASN A 106 -0.80 -11.43 11.78
C ASN A 106 -0.99 -10.83 10.37
N ARG A 107 -1.71 -11.56 9.51
CA ARG A 107 -1.98 -11.15 8.12
C ARG A 107 -2.64 -9.79 8.04
N TYR A 108 -3.62 -9.54 8.90
CA TYR A 108 -4.36 -8.29 8.93
C TYR A 108 -3.41 -7.08 9.01
N ILE A 109 -2.41 -7.16 9.89
CA ILE A 109 -1.39 -6.12 10.08
C ILE A 109 -0.50 -5.96 8.83
N ILE A 110 -0.02 -7.07 8.26
CA ILE A 110 0.84 -7.06 7.05
C ILE A 110 0.08 -6.44 5.88
N GLU A 111 -1.17 -6.84 5.68
CA GLU A 111 -2.02 -6.32 4.63
C GLU A 111 -2.35 -4.83 4.83
N GLY A 112 -2.65 -4.41 6.05
CA GLY A 112 -2.87 -3.00 6.39
C GLY A 112 -1.64 -2.13 6.11
N MET A 113 -0.44 -2.58 6.50
CA MET A 113 0.82 -1.89 6.16
C MET A 113 1.05 -1.82 4.65
N ALA A 114 0.75 -2.89 3.92
CA ALA A 114 0.93 -2.93 2.48
C ALA A 114 0.01 -1.92 1.78
N ARG A 115 -1.27 -1.87 2.19
CA ARG A 115 -2.24 -0.89 1.73
C ARG A 115 -1.82 0.53 2.07
N ALA A 116 -1.35 0.77 3.30
CA ALA A 116 -0.79 2.06 3.71
C ALA A 116 0.41 2.46 2.82
N GLY A 117 1.24 1.49 2.42
CA GLY A 117 2.37 1.64 1.50
C GLY A 117 2.01 1.77 0.01
N GLY A 118 0.73 1.66 -0.35
CA GLY A 118 0.27 1.62 -1.74
C GLY A 118 0.70 0.37 -2.52
N GLY A 119 1.11 -0.70 -1.83
CA GLY A 119 1.63 -1.93 -2.40
C GLY A 119 0.81 -3.18 -2.05
N ALA A 120 1.30 -4.34 -2.50
CA ALA A 120 0.73 -5.63 -2.15
C ALA A 120 1.48 -6.27 -0.98
N PRO A 121 0.78 -6.98 -0.08
CA PRO A 121 1.40 -7.72 1.01
C PRO A 121 2.11 -8.96 0.46
N LEU A 122 3.23 -9.34 1.08
CA LEU A 122 3.91 -10.59 0.80
C LEU A 122 3.85 -11.48 2.03
N ILE A 123 3.16 -12.61 1.90
CA ILE A 123 2.97 -13.58 2.99
C ILE A 123 3.59 -14.89 2.54
N ILE A 124 4.57 -15.37 3.29
CA ILE A 124 5.33 -16.59 3.02
C ILE A 124 5.00 -17.58 4.13
N THR A 125 4.04 -18.47 3.92
CA THR A 125 3.63 -19.46 4.93
C THR A 125 4.45 -20.75 4.88
N ASN A 126 5.17 -20.99 3.79
CA ASN A 126 5.99 -22.19 3.57
C ASN A 126 7.39 -21.80 3.09
N GLN A 127 8.42 -22.41 3.68
CA GLN A 127 9.81 -22.19 3.32
C GLN A 127 10.11 -22.52 1.85
N LEU A 128 9.40 -23.51 1.27
CA LEU A 128 9.53 -23.87 -0.15
C LEU A 128 9.16 -22.72 -1.10
N GLU A 129 8.30 -21.79 -0.65
CA GLU A 129 7.86 -20.63 -1.44
C GLU A 129 8.77 -19.41 -1.28
N ALA A 130 9.60 -19.39 -0.22
CA ALA A 130 10.38 -18.21 0.16
C ALA A 130 11.28 -17.70 -0.98
N ASN A 131 11.99 -18.62 -1.65
CA ASN A 131 12.86 -18.26 -2.77
C ASN A 131 12.08 -17.68 -3.96
N ALA A 132 10.92 -18.27 -4.29
CA ALA A 132 10.08 -17.80 -5.39
C ALA A 132 9.50 -16.40 -5.08
N GLN A 133 9.03 -16.18 -3.86
CA GLN A 133 8.50 -14.89 -3.41
C GLN A 133 9.60 -13.82 -3.35
N ALA A 134 10.80 -14.16 -2.88
CA ALA A 134 11.94 -13.24 -2.87
C ALA A 134 12.38 -12.83 -4.29
N LEU A 135 12.38 -13.76 -5.25
CA LEU A 135 12.67 -13.46 -6.66
C LEU A 135 11.58 -12.58 -7.30
N LYS A 136 10.31 -12.89 -7.04
CA LYS A 136 9.18 -12.07 -7.48
C LYS A 136 9.28 -10.66 -6.92
N PHE A 137 9.54 -10.53 -5.62
CA PHE A 137 9.72 -9.24 -4.97
C PHE A 137 10.92 -8.47 -5.52
N ARG A 138 12.06 -9.13 -5.74
CA ARG A 138 13.20 -8.49 -6.38
C ARG A 138 12.83 -7.88 -7.73
N LYS A 139 12.13 -8.63 -8.58
CA LYS A 139 11.66 -8.13 -9.88
C LYS A 139 10.70 -6.95 -9.73
N TYR A 140 9.85 -7.00 -8.70
CA TYR A 140 8.90 -5.96 -8.36
C TYR A 140 9.59 -4.62 -8.02
N ILE A 141 10.70 -4.66 -7.26
CA ILE A 141 11.38 -3.44 -6.76
C ILE A 141 12.61 -3.02 -7.57
N GLU A 142 13.15 -3.84 -8.47
CA GLU A 142 14.44 -3.55 -9.13
C GLU A 142 14.37 -2.43 -10.19
N SER A 143 13.16 -1.99 -10.55
CA SER A 143 12.93 -1.00 -11.60
C SER A 143 11.86 0.03 -11.21
N PRO A 144 12.21 1.03 -10.38
CA PRO A 144 11.40 2.24 -10.25
C PRO A 144 11.36 2.97 -11.60
N VAL A 145 10.16 3.28 -12.08
CA VAL A 145 9.89 3.89 -13.38
C VAL A 145 9.75 5.40 -13.26
N LEU A 146 9.15 5.85 -12.15
CA LEU A 146 8.97 7.26 -11.83
C LEU A 146 9.07 7.46 -10.32
N THR A 147 9.93 8.40 -9.88
CA THR A 147 10.13 8.75 -8.48
C THR A 147 9.86 10.23 -8.22
N ASN A 148 9.85 10.64 -6.95
CA ASN A 148 9.69 12.04 -6.51
C ASN A 148 8.43 12.68 -7.10
N ILE A 149 7.33 11.92 -7.07
CA ILE A 149 6.11 12.25 -7.79
C ILE A 149 5.40 13.42 -7.11
N LYS A 150 4.96 14.39 -7.90
CA LYS A 150 4.09 15.48 -7.48
C LYS A 150 2.89 15.56 -8.41
N ILE A 151 1.73 15.80 -7.81
CA ILE A 151 0.47 16.00 -8.54
C ILE A 151 -0.12 17.33 -8.11
N ASP A 152 -0.27 18.23 -9.07
CA ASP A 152 -0.85 19.54 -8.89
C ASP A 152 -2.18 19.64 -9.64
N TYR A 153 -3.13 20.36 -9.04
CA TYR A 153 -4.45 20.58 -9.59
C TYR A 153 -4.63 22.07 -9.84
N ASP A 154 -5.01 22.43 -11.06
CA ASP A 154 -5.22 23.82 -11.46
C ASP A 154 -6.64 24.01 -12.00
N GLY A 155 -7.32 25.08 -11.59
CA GLY A 155 -8.63 25.48 -12.13
C GLY A 155 -9.86 24.71 -11.61
N PHE A 156 -9.76 24.00 -10.49
CA PHE A 156 -10.90 23.40 -9.77
C PHE A 156 -10.55 23.04 -8.31
N ASP A 157 -11.56 22.98 -7.43
CA ASP A 157 -11.39 22.66 -6.01
C ASP A 157 -11.38 21.16 -5.78
N VAL A 158 -10.23 20.60 -5.37
CA VAL A 158 -10.02 19.17 -5.13
C VAL A 158 -9.88 18.91 -3.63
N TYR A 159 -10.57 17.88 -3.13
CA TYR A 159 -10.56 17.52 -1.72
C TYR A 159 -10.65 16.00 -1.52
N ASP A 160 -10.33 15.55 -0.31
CA ASP A 160 -10.41 14.12 0.09
C ASP A 160 -9.60 13.21 -0.85
N VAL A 161 -8.39 13.69 -1.19
CA VAL A 161 -7.42 13.01 -2.06
C VAL A 161 -6.64 11.97 -1.25
N GLU A 162 -6.49 10.78 -1.81
CA GLU A 162 -5.72 9.68 -1.25
C GLU A 162 -4.87 9.00 -2.36
N PRO A 163 -3.61 8.62 -2.07
CA PRO A 163 -2.88 8.88 -0.82
C PRO A 163 -2.44 10.35 -0.69
N LYS A 164 -2.09 10.77 0.53
CA LYS A 164 -1.59 12.14 0.84
C LYS A 164 -0.19 12.41 0.30
N SER A 165 0.65 11.38 0.25
CA SER A 165 1.97 11.40 -0.36
C SER A 165 2.05 10.30 -1.41
N TYR A 166 2.86 10.48 -2.45
CA TYR A 166 2.83 9.61 -3.62
C TYR A 166 4.02 8.65 -3.62
N PRO A 167 3.77 7.33 -3.57
CA PRO A 167 4.83 6.34 -3.68
C PRO A 167 5.42 6.30 -5.09
N ASP A 168 6.65 5.80 -5.22
CA ASP A 168 7.26 5.59 -6.53
C ASP A 168 6.43 4.62 -7.39
N ILE A 169 6.42 4.84 -8.69
CA ILE A 169 5.79 3.92 -9.65
C ILE A 169 6.81 2.85 -10.00
N PHE A 170 6.42 1.59 -9.85
CA PHE A 170 7.19 0.43 -10.31
C PHE A 170 6.47 -0.20 -11.50
N SER A 171 7.17 -1.04 -12.28
CA SER A 171 6.58 -1.71 -13.46
C SER A 171 5.31 -2.51 -13.14
N GLU A 172 5.20 -3.02 -11.93
CA GLU A 172 4.07 -3.83 -11.44
C GLU A 172 3.28 -3.13 -10.32
N ARG A 173 3.59 -1.86 -10.00
CA ARG A 173 2.88 -1.04 -8.99
C ARG A 173 2.44 0.31 -9.58
N PRO A 174 1.20 0.42 -10.09
CA PRO A 174 0.69 1.70 -10.56
C PRO A 174 0.40 2.65 -9.39
N LEU A 175 0.53 3.95 -9.64
CA LEU A 175 0.01 4.97 -8.74
C LEU A 175 -1.47 5.19 -9.02
N ILE A 176 -2.33 4.89 -8.05
CA ILE A 176 -3.77 5.16 -8.11
C ILE A 176 -4.09 6.26 -7.12
N VAL A 177 -4.64 7.36 -7.63
CA VAL A 177 -5.05 8.52 -6.82
C VAL A 177 -6.55 8.68 -6.93
N PHE A 178 -7.21 8.62 -5.78
CA PHE A 178 -8.63 8.91 -5.67
C PHE A 178 -8.81 10.29 -5.05
N GLY A 179 -9.83 11.02 -5.48
CA GLY A 179 -10.15 12.32 -4.92
C GLY A 179 -11.55 12.75 -5.33
N LYS A 180 -12.03 13.81 -4.70
CA LYS A 180 -13.28 14.47 -5.04
C LYS A 180 -13.01 15.89 -5.48
N TYR A 181 -13.97 16.49 -6.16
CA TYR A 181 -13.91 17.90 -6.51
C TYR A 181 -15.26 18.57 -6.30
N ARG A 182 -15.25 19.91 -6.18
CA ARG A 182 -16.46 20.74 -6.12
C ARG A 182 -16.61 21.57 -7.39
N GLY A 183 -17.86 21.80 -7.78
CA GLY A 183 -18.20 22.58 -8.97
C GLY A 183 -17.87 21.86 -10.27
N ASP A 184 -17.72 22.64 -11.34
CA ASP A 184 -17.38 22.09 -12.66
C ASP A 184 -15.86 21.90 -12.78
N ALA A 185 -15.40 20.66 -12.97
CA ALA A 185 -14.00 20.38 -13.22
C ALA A 185 -13.59 20.79 -14.65
N LYS A 186 -13.15 22.04 -14.82
CA LYS A 186 -12.78 22.64 -16.13
C LYS A 186 -11.29 22.92 -16.28
N GLY A 187 -10.47 22.44 -15.34
CA GLY A 187 -9.04 22.71 -15.23
C GLY A 187 -8.13 21.56 -15.65
N LYS A 188 -6.95 21.48 -15.04
CA LYS A 188 -5.87 20.55 -15.42
C LYS A 188 -5.31 19.81 -14.21
N VAL A 189 -4.84 18.59 -14.46
CA VAL A 189 -4.02 17.80 -13.53
C VAL A 189 -2.62 17.74 -14.10
N MET A 190 -1.62 18.16 -13.33
CA MET A 190 -0.22 18.14 -13.71
C MET A 190 0.50 17.11 -12.86
N ILE A 191 1.17 16.16 -13.50
CA ILE A 191 1.98 15.14 -12.84
C ILE A 191 3.44 15.41 -13.20
N SER A 192 4.31 15.43 -12.20
CA SER A 192 5.76 15.56 -12.40
C SER A 192 6.53 14.57 -11.54
N GLY A 193 7.78 14.29 -11.92
CA GLY A 193 8.67 13.37 -11.20
C GLY A 193 9.98 13.15 -11.95
N LEU A 194 10.72 12.12 -11.55
CA LEU A 194 12.00 11.72 -12.14
C LEU A 194 11.91 10.31 -12.72
N SER A 195 12.26 10.13 -13.99
CA SER A 195 12.40 8.83 -14.63
C SER A 195 13.87 8.56 -14.91
N GLY A 196 14.52 7.84 -13.98
CA GLY A 196 15.97 7.88 -13.85
C GLY A 196 16.43 9.33 -13.61
N ASP A 197 17.43 9.79 -14.37
CA ASP A 197 17.96 11.16 -14.22
C ASP A 197 17.17 12.22 -15.02
N LYS A 198 16.09 11.82 -15.72
CA LYS A 198 15.32 12.72 -16.57
C LYS A 198 14.07 13.22 -15.85
N LYS A 199 13.84 14.53 -15.90
CA LYS A 199 12.58 15.13 -15.45
C LYS A 199 11.44 14.67 -16.35
N PHE A 200 10.37 14.19 -15.74
CA PHE A 200 9.12 13.83 -16.38
C PHE A 200 8.05 14.84 -15.99
N SER A 201 7.21 15.22 -16.96
CA SER A 201 6.01 16.01 -16.71
C SER A 201 4.92 15.63 -17.70
N ARG A 202 3.70 15.50 -17.21
CA ARG A 202 2.50 15.26 -18.01
C ARG A 202 1.37 16.12 -17.49
N THR A 203 0.69 16.81 -18.40
CA THR A 203 -0.51 17.60 -18.09
C THR A 203 -1.71 16.95 -18.76
N MET A 204 -2.79 16.80 -18.01
CA MET A 204 -4.06 16.23 -18.47
C MET A 204 -5.17 17.26 -18.28
N ASN A 205 -5.93 17.53 -19.34
CA ASN A 205 -7.07 18.43 -19.25
C ASN A 205 -8.31 17.65 -18.82
N VAL A 206 -8.95 18.05 -17.72
CA VAL A 206 -10.06 17.27 -17.15
C VAL A 206 -11.25 17.19 -18.11
N LYS A 207 -11.42 18.19 -18.98
CA LYS A 207 -12.50 18.20 -19.98
C LYS A 207 -12.39 17.05 -21.00
N GLU A 208 -11.19 16.52 -21.23
CA GLU A 208 -10.96 15.38 -22.14
C GLU A 208 -11.47 14.05 -21.55
N PHE A 209 -11.70 14.02 -20.23
CA PHE A 209 -12.16 12.85 -19.48
C PHE A 209 -13.57 13.06 -18.90
N ALA A 210 -14.42 13.78 -19.66
CA ALA A 210 -15.75 14.20 -19.22
C ALA A 210 -16.56 13.06 -18.58
N SER A 211 -17.34 13.41 -17.57
CA SER A 211 -18.23 12.48 -16.86
C SER A 211 -19.23 11.86 -17.84
N THR A 212 -19.01 10.60 -18.20
CA THR A 212 -20.03 9.77 -18.84
C THR A 212 -20.90 9.11 -17.78
N ASP A 213 -22.11 8.67 -18.12
CA ASP A 213 -22.99 7.92 -17.20
C ASP A 213 -22.29 6.66 -16.62
N ASN A 214 -21.23 6.18 -17.28
CA ASN A 214 -20.41 5.06 -16.83
C ASN A 214 -19.43 5.40 -15.69
N ASN A 215 -19.36 6.66 -15.25
CA ASN A 215 -18.46 7.10 -14.18
C ASN A 215 -19.00 6.85 -12.77
N GLU A 216 -20.22 6.33 -12.61
CA GLU A 216 -20.80 6.01 -11.30
C GLU A 216 -19.89 5.05 -10.49
N ALA A 217 -19.25 4.11 -11.20
CA ALA A 217 -18.28 3.16 -10.64
C ALA A 217 -17.12 3.84 -9.88
N LEU A 218 -16.68 5.04 -10.32
CA LEU A 218 -15.59 5.77 -9.67
C LEU A 218 -15.94 6.19 -8.25
N SER A 219 -17.21 6.53 -8.01
CA SER A 219 -17.69 6.90 -6.67
C SER A 219 -17.62 5.72 -5.70
N TYR A 220 -17.97 4.51 -6.16
CA TYR A 220 -17.85 3.28 -5.38
C TYR A 220 -16.39 2.88 -5.16
N LEU A 221 -15.51 3.07 -6.14
CA LEU A 221 -14.07 2.81 -5.99
C LEU A 221 -13.45 3.73 -4.93
N TRP A 222 -13.74 5.03 -4.99
CA TRP A 222 -13.32 5.97 -3.95
C TRP A 222 -13.86 5.55 -2.57
N ALA A 223 -15.14 5.23 -2.47
CA ALA A 223 -15.78 4.86 -1.21
C ALA A 223 -15.20 3.56 -0.62
N ARG A 224 -14.98 2.53 -1.44
CA ARG A 224 -14.34 1.28 -1.04
C ARG A 224 -12.91 1.52 -0.55
N ASN A 225 -12.12 2.31 -1.27
CA ASN A 225 -10.76 2.64 -0.86
C ASN A 225 -10.73 3.39 0.48
N LYS A 226 -11.66 4.33 0.67
CA LYS A 226 -11.78 5.09 1.92
C LYS A 226 -12.21 4.20 3.09
N ILE A 227 -13.24 3.38 2.90
CA ILE A 227 -13.71 2.41 3.90
C ILE A 227 -12.58 1.46 4.29
N MET A 228 -11.87 0.89 3.31
CA MET A 228 -10.75 -0.02 3.55
C MET A 228 -9.66 0.64 4.40
N THR A 229 -9.29 1.88 4.07
CA THR A 229 -8.33 2.66 4.87
C THR A 229 -8.84 2.85 6.30
N LEU A 230 -10.09 3.29 6.48
CA LEU A 230 -10.65 3.51 7.82
C LEU A 230 -10.75 2.21 8.63
N SER A 231 -11.08 1.09 7.98
CA SER A 231 -11.11 -0.23 8.60
C SER A 231 -9.72 -0.64 9.10
N ASP A 232 -8.66 -0.38 8.31
CA ASP A 232 -7.27 -0.63 8.72
C ASP A 232 -6.93 0.13 10.00
N TYR A 233 -7.31 1.41 10.09
CA TYR A 233 -7.12 2.17 11.32
C TYR A 233 -7.98 1.66 12.48
N ASN A 234 -9.22 1.27 12.22
CA ASN A 234 -10.16 0.88 13.27
C ASN A 234 -9.82 -0.47 13.93
N SER A 235 -9.24 -1.40 13.20
CA SER A 235 -8.81 -2.69 13.76
C SER A 235 -7.68 -2.55 14.79
N VAL A 236 -6.82 -1.55 14.63
CA VAL A 236 -5.68 -1.26 15.50
C VAL A 236 -6.10 -0.36 16.65
N ALA A 237 -6.79 0.74 16.36
CA ALA A 237 -7.13 1.75 17.37
C ALA A 237 -8.46 1.48 18.09
N ARG A 238 -9.38 0.72 17.49
CA ARG A 238 -10.78 0.50 17.94
C ARG A 238 -11.47 1.81 18.36
N ASN A 239 -11.78 2.65 17.37
CA ASN A 239 -12.34 3.98 17.59
C ASN A 239 -13.79 4.07 17.07
N GLU A 240 -14.73 4.45 17.94
CA GLU A 240 -16.15 4.62 17.60
C GLU A 240 -16.38 5.68 16.52
N GLU A 241 -15.56 6.73 16.42
CA GLU A 241 -15.65 7.71 15.33
C GLU A 241 -15.35 7.07 13.97
N LEU A 242 -14.30 6.23 13.89
CA LEU A 242 -13.95 5.51 12.66
C LEU A 242 -15.07 4.53 12.27
N LYS A 243 -15.60 3.79 13.25
CA LYS A 243 -16.74 2.89 13.05
C LYS A 243 -17.98 3.62 12.54
N ASN A 244 -18.31 4.77 13.13
CA ASN A 244 -19.44 5.59 12.69
C ASN A 244 -19.23 6.10 11.26
N GLU A 245 -18.01 6.51 10.90
CA GLU A 245 -17.72 6.94 9.55
C GLU A 245 -17.76 5.80 8.52
N ILE A 246 -17.20 4.62 8.85
CA ILE A 246 -17.30 3.41 8.02
C ILE A 246 -18.77 3.06 7.78
N THR A 247 -19.59 3.04 8.85
CA THR A 247 -21.02 2.76 8.77
C THR A 247 -21.73 3.78 7.88
N ARG A 248 -21.46 5.07 8.07
CA ARG A 248 -22.04 6.16 7.27
C ARG A 248 -21.70 6.03 5.79
N LEU A 249 -20.44 5.72 5.46
CA LEU A 249 -20.01 5.50 4.07
C LEU A 249 -20.62 4.23 3.49
N GLY A 250 -20.67 3.14 4.27
CA GLY A 250 -21.32 1.89 3.89
C GLY A 250 -22.79 2.09 3.51
N LEU A 251 -23.56 2.79 4.34
CA LEU A 251 -24.96 3.11 4.05
C LEU A 251 -25.11 4.08 2.87
N LYS A 252 -24.30 5.15 2.82
CA LYS A 252 -24.38 6.16 1.76
C LYS A 252 -24.14 5.58 0.36
N TYR A 253 -23.19 4.66 0.25
CA TYR A 253 -22.79 4.05 -1.02
C TYR A 253 -23.33 2.62 -1.21
N ASN A 254 -24.27 2.16 -0.37
CA ASN A 254 -24.80 0.79 -0.41
C ASN A 254 -23.69 -0.27 -0.47
N LEU A 255 -22.68 -0.15 0.40
CA LEU A 255 -21.55 -1.07 0.50
C LEU A 255 -21.66 -1.91 1.77
N LEU A 256 -21.39 -3.21 1.62
CA LEU A 256 -21.17 -4.11 2.76
C LEU A 256 -19.85 -3.75 3.44
N THR A 257 -19.88 -3.64 4.75
CA THR A 257 -18.74 -3.32 5.62
C THR A 257 -18.80 -4.22 6.84
N GLU A 258 -17.79 -4.14 7.72
CA GLU A 258 -17.84 -4.83 9.03
C GLU A 258 -19.05 -4.40 9.88
N PHE A 259 -19.63 -3.22 9.60
CA PHE A 259 -20.71 -2.61 10.39
C PHE A 259 -22.04 -2.47 9.63
N THR A 260 -22.15 -3.01 8.42
CA THR A 260 -23.38 -2.96 7.61
C THR A 260 -23.73 -4.33 7.05
N SER A 261 -25.03 -4.60 6.91
CA SER A 261 -25.56 -5.86 6.39
C SER A 261 -26.71 -5.60 5.42
N PHE A 262 -26.84 -6.40 4.37
CA PHE A 262 -28.04 -6.41 3.54
C PHE A 262 -29.09 -7.33 4.16
N VAL A 263 -30.31 -6.83 4.32
CA VAL A 263 -31.44 -7.61 4.83
C VAL A 263 -32.49 -7.70 3.73
N GLY A 264 -32.75 -8.92 3.25
CA GLY A 264 -33.89 -9.20 2.37
C GLY A 264 -35.14 -9.42 3.21
N VAL A 265 -36.20 -8.64 2.95
CA VAL A 265 -37.51 -8.82 3.59
C VAL A 265 -38.44 -9.48 2.56
N ASP A 266 -38.96 -10.67 2.88
CA ASP A 266 -40.05 -11.29 2.10
C ASP A 266 -41.39 -10.91 2.75
N GLU A 267 -42.22 -10.18 2.01
CA GLU A 267 -43.54 -9.70 2.48
C GLU A 267 -44.59 -10.83 2.58
N ARG A 268 -44.23 -12.07 2.22
CA ARG A 268 -45.10 -13.23 2.44
C ARG A 268 -45.14 -13.58 3.93
N ASN A 269 -46.22 -13.14 4.57
CA ASN A 269 -46.54 -13.39 5.97
C ASN A 269 -46.65 -14.91 6.28
N ARG A 270 -45.52 -15.57 6.53
CA ARG A 270 -45.43 -16.94 7.04
C ARG A 270 -44.81 -16.95 8.44
N MET A 271 -45.50 -16.30 9.39
CA MET A 271 -45.32 -16.65 10.81
C MET A 271 -45.85 -18.08 11.01
N LYS A 272 -45.01 -19.10 10.77
CA LYS A 272 -45.05 -20.45 11.39
C LYS A 272 -44.06 -21.48 10.84
N GLU A 273 -43.05 -21.10 10.07
CA GLU A 273 -41.94 -22.02 9.81
C GLU A 273 -40.62 -21.37 10.24
N VAL A 274 -39.88 -22.10 11.08
CA VAL A 274 -38.50 -21.77 11.43
C VAL A 274 -37.74 -21.63 10.12
N VAL A 275 -37.37 -20.39 9.77
CA VAL A 275 -36.48 -20.14 8.66
C VAL A 275 -35.17 -20.85 9.00
N LYS A 276 -34.89 -21.97 8.32
CA LYS A 276 -33.54 -22.50 8.31
C LYS A 276 -32.68 -21.41 7.67
N THR A 277 -31.82 -20.78 8.47
CA THR A 277 -30.72 -19.98 7.96
C THR A 277 -29.89 -20.87 7.04
N SER A 278 -30.13 -20.79 5.73
CA SER A 278 -29.14 -21.22 4.77
C SER A 278 -28.02 -20.19 4.84
N SER A 279 -26.89 -20.56 5.43
CA SER A 279 -25.63 -19.93 5.07
C SER A 279 -25.32 -20.37 3.63
N GLY A 280 -26.07 -19.84 2.67
CA GLY A 280 -25.65 -19.88 1.29
C GLY A 280 -24.30 -19.19 1.27
N ALA A 281 -23.25 -19.93 0.91
CA ALA A 281 -21.94 -19.35 0.68
C ALA A 281 -22.16 -18.11 -0.20
N VAL A 282 -21.76 -16.95 0.33
CA VAL A 282 -21.44 -15.81 -0.53
C VAL A 282 -20.51 -16.39 -1.58
N PRO A 283 -20.82 -16.27 -2.89
CA PRO A 283 -19.96 -16.85 -3.91
C PRO A 283 -18.52 -16.44 -3.58
N GLU A 284 -17.63 -17.42 -3.50
CA GLU A 284 -16.21 -17.13 -3.40
C GLU A 284 -15.88 -16.11 -4.50
N PRO A 285 -14.96 -15.16 -4.27
CA PRO A 285 -14.54 -14.24 -5.30
C PRO A 285 -13.85 -15.05 -6.40
N HIS A 286 -14.63 -15.64 -7.29
CA HIS A 286 -14.19 -16.18 -8.55
C HIS A 286 -13.47 -15.04 -9.25
N GLU A 287 -12.23 -15.32 -9.64
CA GLU A 287 -11.33 -14.53 -10.46
C GLU A 287 -12.05 -13.62 -11.47
N TRP A 288 -12.50 -12.45 -11.02
CA TRP A 288 -12.81 -11.36 -11.92
C TRP A 288 -11.52 -10.59 -12.08
N MET A 289 -10.77 -11.01 -13.10
CA MET A 289 -9.73 -10.24 -13.73
C MET A 289 -10.24 -8.81 -13.90
N LEU A 290 -9.71 -7.89 -13.07
CA LEU A 290 -9.96 -6.47 -13.17
C LEU A 290 -9.39 -6.03 -14.53
N MET A 291 -10.21 -6.06 -15.57
CA MET A 291 -10.08 -5.15 -16.69
C MET A 291 -10.39 -3.76 -16.15
N ALA A 292 -9.49 -3.24 -15.32
CA ALA A 292 -9.32 -1.82 -15.18
C ALA A 292 -9.08 -1.34 -16.61
N LEU A 293 -10.02 -0.58 -17.15
CA LEU A 293 -9.73 0.26 -18.29
C LEU A 293 -8.79 1.35 -17.76
N VAL A 294 -7.53 0.96 -17.56
CA VAL A 294 -6.43 1.90 -17.48
C VAL A 294 -6.51 2.59 -18.83
N ALA A 295 -6.80 3.88 -18.86
CA ALA A 295 -6.40 4.73 -19.97
C ALA A 295 -4.86 4.79 -19.96
N ALA A 296 -4.23 3.63 -20.14
CA ALA A 296 -2.84 3.50 -20.43
C ALA A 296 -2.75 3.84 -21.90
N THR A 297 -2.47 5.11 -22.19
CA THR A 297 -1.55 5.35 -23.29
C THR A 297 -0.24 4.66 -22.90
N VAL A 298 -0.14 3.36 -23.17
CA VAL A 298 1.10 2.59 -23.12
C VAL A 298 1.92 3.11 -24.30
N LEU A 299 2.64 4.21 -24.11
CA LEU A 299 3.76 4.49 -24.99
C LEU A 299 4.88 3.54 -24.58
N TYR A 300 5.10 2.55 -25.43
CA TYR A 300 6.33 1.76 -25.43
C TYR A 300 7.51 2.71 -25.61
N PHE A 301 8.26 2.97 -24.54
CA PHE A 301 9.63 3.45 -24.65
C PHE A 301 10.54 2.36 -24.10
N ALA A 302 10.96 1.47 -24.99
CA ALA A 302 12.17 0.70 -24.77
C ALA A 302 13.33 1.71 -24.80
N VAL A 303 13.78 2.15 -23.62
CA VAL A 303 15.06 2.85 -23.50
C VAL A 303 16.02 1.92 -22.77
N ARG A 304 16.93 1.41 -23.58
CA ARG A 304 18.11 0.62 -23.22
C ARG A 304 18.88 1.34 -22.11
N ARG A 305 19.23 0.61 -21.05
CA ARG A 305 20.31 1.03 -20.14
C ARG A 305 21.57 1.27 -20.97
N ALA A 306 22.15 2.46 -20.82
CA ALA A 306 23.59 2.61 -20.71
C ALA A 306 23.85 2.97 -19.25
#